data_AF-A0A351Q376-F1
#
_entry.id   AF-A0A351Q376-F1
#
_cell.length_a   1.000
_cell.length_b   1.000
_cell.length_c   1.000
_cell.angle_alpha   90.00
_cell.angle_beta   90.00
_cell.angle_gamma   90.00
#
_symmetry.space_group_name_H-M   'P 1'
#
loop_
_entity.id
_entity.type
_entity.pdbx_description
1 polymer ?
#
loop_
_entity_poly.entity_id
_entity_poly.type
_entity_poly.pdbx_seq_one_letter_code
_entity_poly.pdbx_strand_id
1 'polypeptide(L)'
;VVPGTYNGINRAGYHPRVHFTGSLNPGMSGGPTIDREGQVVGINVATAGNQVSFLVPVSRLQALVGGYKIRGTAIANMQAYIGAQLLADQQEKFGRLLARDWQSISLGESKVLDELVPFVKCWGGSNSSDDKAQFLSADRSCRSEDNIYLTSTFATGILEYQFIWLEANKLNPWQFYSYYERLFGDFAPGNRAGEEDVTDFQCDNGFTQGASGRQSKTVFCLRAYKDYPELYDILFLQGSVDDSDRALISHFTLAGVSKDNGLAFASKFMEVSQWQ
;
A
#
# COMPACT_ATOMS: atom_id res chain seq x y z
N VAL A 1 -17.53 27.06 4.84
CA VAL A 1 -17.90 26.62 3.49
C VAL A 1 -16.64 26.67 2.64
N VAL A 2 -16.15 25.53 2.18
CA VAL A 2 -15.00 25.51 1.27
C VAL A 2 -15.52 25.99 -0.09
N PRO A 3 -14.93 27.04 -0.71
CA PRO A 3 -15.34 27.45 -2.04
C PRO A 3 -15.20 26.26 -3.00
N GLY A 4 -16.21 26.05 -3.85
CA GLY A 4 -16.33 24.91 -4.79
C GLY A 4 -15.30 24.88 -5.93
N THR A 5 -14.14 25.51 -5.73
CA THR A 5 -13.11 25.80 -6.71
C THR A 5 -12.14 24.64 -6.95
N TYR A 6 -12.18 23.60 -6.12
CA TYR A 6 -11.22 22.48 -6.16
C TYR A 6 -11.85 21.15 -6.61
N ASN A 7 -12.94 21.21 -7.38
CA ASN A 7 -13.58 20.03 -7.97
C ASN A 7 -12.83 19.56 -9.20
N GLY A 8 -12.59 18.24 -9.32
CA GLY A 8 -11.94 17.68 -10.49
C GLY A 8 -11.49 16.24 -10.32
N ILE A 9 -11.06 15.63 -11.42
CA ILE A 9 -10.50 14.27 -11.39
C ILE A 9 -9.14 14.33 -10.71
N ASN A 10 -9.03 13.68 -9.54
CA ASN A 10 -7.75 13.41 -8.91
C ASN A 10 -7.00 12.36 -9.77
N ARG A 11 -5.96 12.81 -10.46
CA ARG A 11 -5.07 11.98 -11.27
C ARG A 11 -3.83 11.51 -10.51
N ALA A 12 -3.68 11.92 -9.25
CA ALA A 12 -2.51 11.59 -8.43
C ALA A 12 -2.57 10.17 -7.84
N GLY A 13 -3.72 9.48 -7.93
CA GLY A 13 -3.88 8.08 -7.53
C GLY A 13 -4.05 7.15 -8.73
N TYR A 14 -3.70 5.87 -8.53
CA TYR A 14 -3.87 4.81 -9.53
C TYR A 14 -5.33 4.66 -9.97
N HIS A 15 -6.27 4.64 -9.03
CA HIS A 15 -7.71 4.72 -9.32
C HIS A 15 -8.20 6.17 -9.31
N PRO A 16 -8.56 6.75 -10.47
CA PRO A 16 -9.03 8.13 -10.51
C PRO A 16 -10.37 8.28 -9.80
N ARG A 17 -10.47 9.27 -8.92
CA ARG A 17 -11.71 9.69 -8.24
C ARG A 17 -11.98 11.15 -8.56
N VAL A 18 -13.25 11.56 -8.56
CA VAL A 18 -13.58 12.99 -8.65
C VAL A 18 -13.56 13.55 -7.23
N HIS A 19 -12.65 14.49 -6.96
CA HIS A 19 -12.72 15.29 -5.74
C HIS A 19 -13.91 16.24 -5.89
N PHE A 20 -14.80 16.19 -4.91
CA PHE A 20 -16.01 16.99 -4.84
C PHE A 20 -16.09 17.69 -3.48
N THR A 21 -16.18 19.01 -3.49
CA THR A 21 -16.21 19.84 -2.29
C THR A 21 -17.63 20.17 -1.81
N GLY A 22 -18.61 19.37 -2.23
CA GLY A 22 -19.99 19.47 -1.75
C GLY A 22 -20.24 18.54 -0.56
N SER A 23 -21.26 18.86 0.23
CA SER A 23 -21.69 17.99 1.32
C SER A 23 -22.31 16.71 0.74
N LEU A 24 -21.72 15.55 1.07
CA LEU A 24 -22.36 14.24 0.90
C LEU A 24 -22.79 13.70 2.28
N ASN A 25 -24.10 13.71 2.52
CA ASN A 25 -24.76 13.16 3.68
C ASN A 25 -25.27 11.73 3.40
N PRO A 26 -25.46 10.91 4.45
CA PRO A 26 -26.14 9.63 4.34
C PRO A 26 -27.48 9.74 3.59
N GLY A 27 -27.77 8.76 2.74
CA GLY A 27 -28.96 8.75 1.87
C GLY A 27 -28.71 9.26 0.45
N MET A 28 -27.58 9.93 0.18
CA MET A 28 -27.20 10.36 -1.18
C MET A 28 -26.30 9.36 -1.93
N SER A 29 -25.84 8.30 -1.26
CA SER A 29 -25.00 7.25 -1.85
C SER A 29 -25.68 6.58 -3.05
N GLY A 30 -24.95 6.42 -4.15
CA GLY A 30 -25.46 5.89 -5.42
C GLY A 30 -26.15 6.94 -6.31
N GLY A 31 -26.45 8.13 -5.79
CA GLY A 31 -27.03 9.22 -6.58
C GLY A 31 -26.04 9.86 -7.56
N PRO A 32 -26.55 10.51 -8.63
CA PRO A 32 -25.70 11.24 -9.58
C PRO A 32 -25.25 12.59 -9.00
N THR A 33 -24.01 12.97 -9.30
CA THR A 33 -23.57 14.36 -9.24
C THR A 33 -23.57 14.94 -10.66
N ILE A 34 -24.08 16.15 -10.81
CA ILE A 34 -24.21 16.86 -12.10
C ILE A 34 -23.34 18.12 -12.14
N ASP A 35 -22.90 18.50 -13.35
CA ASP A 35 -22.26 19.79 -13.62
C ASP A 35 -23.29 20.90 -13.93
N ARG A 36 -22.80 22.10 -14.30
CA ARG A 36 -23.65 23.27 -14.58
C ARG A 36 -24.48 23.10 -15.85
N GLU A 37 -24.04 22.22 -16.73
CA GLU A 37 -24.66 21.85 -18.00
C GLU A 37 -25.66 20.69 -17.83
N GLY A 38 -25.87 20.24 -16.60
CA GLY A 38 -26.80 19.15 -16.26
C GLY A 38 -26.28 17.76 -16.63
N GLN A 39 -24.99 17.61 -16.94
CA GLN A 39 -24.39 16.32 -17.28
C GLN A 39 -23.96 15.59 -16.01
N VAL A 40 -24.14 14.27 -15.98
CA VAL A 40 -23.67 13.43 -14.86
C VAL A 40 -22.16 13.30 -14.93
N VAL A 41 -21.45 13.77 -13.91
CA VAL A 41 -19.98 13.73 -13.83
C VAL A 41 -19.45 12.60 -12.94
N GLY A 42 -20.27 12.11 -12.00
CA GLY A 42 -19.88 11.04 -11.11
C GLY A 42 -21.01 10.50 -10.25
N ILE A 43 -20.72 9.41 -9.54
CA ILE A 43 -21.65 8.72 -8.63
C ILE A 43 -21.17 8.93 -7.20
N ASN A 44 -22.10 9.31 -6.32
CA ASN A 44 -21.82 9.57 -4.90
C ASN A 44 -21.47 8.27 -4.18
N VAL A 45 -20.29 8.18 -3.55
CA VAL A 45 -19.88 6.96 -2.83
C VAL A 45 -19.34 7.27 -1.43
N ALA A 46 -18.34 8.15 -1.31
CA ALA A 46 -17.63 8.33 -0.05
C ALA A 46 -17.49 9.81 0.34
N THR A 47 -17.50 10.06 1.65
CA THR A 47 -17.17 11.34 2.28
C THR A 47 -16.01 11.15 3.24
N ALA A 48 -15.10 12.12 3.29
CA ALA A 48 -14.00 12.18 4.25
C ALA A 48 -14.25 13.23 5.35
N GLY A 49 -15.49 13.75 5.45
CA GLY A 49 -15.83 14.87 6.35
C GLY A 49 -15.32 16.21 5.82
N ASN A 50 -15.57 17.30 6.56
CA ASN A 50 -15.11 18.66 6.22
C ASN A 50 -15.38 19.11 4.76
N GLN A 51 -16.50 18.67 4.18
CA GLN A 51 -16.86 18.96 2.77
C GLN A 51 -15.84 18.40 1.76
N VAL A 52 -15.10 17.34 2.09
CA VAL A 52 -14.25 16.58 1.16
C VAL A 52 -14.97 15.28 0.83
N SER A 53 -15.38 15.14 -0.43
CA SER A 53 -16.11 13.97 -0.92
C SER A 53 -15.46 13.42 -2.18
N PHE A 54 -15.64 12.12 -2.40
CA PHE A 54 -15.10 11.42 -3.56
C PHE A 54 -16.22 10.74 -4.35
N LEU A 55 -16.23 10.99 -5.65
CA LEU A 55 -17.16 10.37 -6.59
C LEU A 55 -16.43 9.34 -7.44
N VAL A 56 -17.16 8.30 -7.82
CA VAL A 56 -16.74 7.41 -8.90
C VAL A 56 -17.03 8.12 -10.22
N PRO A 57 -16.06 8.29 -11.13
CA PRO A 57 -16.28 8.93 -12.42
C PRO A 57 -17.39 8.23 -13.24
N VAL A 58 -18.24 9.00 -13.92
CA VAL A 58 -19.35 8.47 -14.71
C VAL A 58 -18.92 7.44 -15.78
N SER A 59 -17.69 7.58 -16.29
CA SER A 59 -17.11 6.65 -17.27
C SER A 59 -17.02 5.21 -16.74
N ARG A 60 -16.86 5.02 -15.42
CA ARG A 60 -16.86 3.68 -14.81
C ARG A 60 -18.26 3.06 -14.84
N LEU A 61 -19.31 3.84 -14.60
CA LEU A 61 -20.70 3.37 -14.75
C LEU A 61 -21.02 3.06 -16.22
N GLN A 62 -20.57 3.90 -17.15
CA GLN A 62 -20.73 3.66 -18.59
C GLN A 62 -20.06 2.34 -19.01
N ALA A 63 -18.83 2.08 -18.55
CA ALA A 63 -18.14 0.83 -18.80
C ALA A 63 -18.89 -0.38 -18.21
N LEU A 64 -19.40 -0.26 -16.98
CA LEU A 64 -20.20 -1.31 -16.33
C LEU A 64 -21.47 -1.63 -17.13
N VAL A 65 -22.23 -0.61 -17.54
CA VAL A 65 -23.46 -0.77 -18.34
C VAL A 65 -23.14 -1.31 -19.72
N GLY A 66 -22.06 -0.84 -20.37
CA GLY A 66 -21.60 -1.34 -21.65
C GLY A 66 -21.26 -2.83 -21.59
N GLY A 67 -20.50 -3.25 -20.56
CA GLY A 67 -20.18 -4.65 -20.33
C GLY A 67 -21.41 -5.53 -20.11
N TYR A 68 -22.41 -5.03 -19.37
CA TYR A 68 -23.70 -5.73 -19.24
C TYR A 68 -24.44 -5.87 -20.57
N LYS A 69 -24.54 -4.80 -21.36
CA LYS A 69 -25.21 -4.82 -22.67
C LYS A 69 -24.57 -5.81 -23.64
N ILE A 70 -23.23 -5.91 -23.63
CA ILE A 70 -22.48 -6.85 -24.47
C ILE A 70 -22.72 -8.30 -24.00
N ARG A 71 -22.69 -8.53 -22.68
CA ARG A 71 -22.89 -9.86 -22.11
C ARG A 71 -24.33 -10.37 -22.28
N GLY A 72 -25.32 -9.49 -22.21
CA GLY A 72 -26.74 -9.80 -22.40
C GLY A 72 -27.40 -10.60 -21.26
N THR A 73 -26.62 -11.13 -20.32
CA THR A 73 -27.10 -11.95 -19.20
C THR A 73 -26.49 -11.52 -17.86
N ALA A 74 -27.17 -11.91 -16.78
CA ALA A 74 -26.65 -11.74 -15.43
C ALA A 74 -25.41 -12.61 -15.20
N ILE A 75 -24.53 -12.16 -14.32
CA ILE A 75 -23.39 -12.94 -13.86
C ILE A 75 -23.88 -14.07 -12.95
N ALA A 76 -23.64 -15.31 -13.37
CA ALA A 76 -24.08 -16.49 -12.63
C ALA A 76 -23.26 -16.71 -11.34
N ASN A 77 -21.96 -16.44 -11.37
CA ASN A 77 -21.07 -16.54 -10.22
C ASN A 77 -20.36 -15.19 -10.00
N MET A 78 -20.87 -14.41 -9.05
CA MET A 78 -20.35 -13.07 -8.76
C MET A 78 -18.96 -13.13 -8.13
N GLN A 79 -18.71 -14.08 -7.23
CA GLN A 79 -17.41 -14.27 -6.57
C GLN A 79 -16.31 -14.53 -7.60
N ALA A 80 -16.52 -15.47 -8.53
CA ALA A 80 -15.54 -15.76 -9.58
C ALA A 80 -15.33 -14.56 -10.51
N TYR A 81 -16.40 -13.81 -10.81
CA TYR A 81 -16.30 -12.60 -11.61
C TYR A 81 -15.49 -11.49 -10.92
N ILE A 82 -15.70 -11.28 -9.61
CA ILE A 82 -14.92 -10.35 -8.79
C ILE A 82 -13.46 -10.80 -8.75
N GLY A 83 -13.18 -12.09 -8.50
CA GLY A 83 -11.81 -12.63 -8.48
C GLY A 83 -11.05 -12.36 -9.77
N ALA A 84 -11.68 -12.58 -10.92
CA ALA A 84 -11.10 -12.25 -12.23
C ALA A 84 -10.82 -10.75 -12.40
N GLN A 85 -11.70 -9.88 -11.90
CA GLN A 85 -11.49 -8.43 -11.92
C GLN A 85 -10.33 -8.00 -11.03
N LEU A 86 -10.20 -8.59 -9.83
CA LEU A 86 -9.09 -8.32 -8.90
C LEU A 86 -7.75 -8.76 -9.51
N LEU A 87 -7.69 -9.96 -10.10
CA LEU A 87 -6.50 -10.46 -10.78
C LEU A 87 -6.08 -9.58 -11.95
N ALA A 88 -7.04 -9.14 -12.77
CA ALA A 88 -6.75 -8.24 -13.89
C ALA A 88 -6.26 -6.86 -13.40
N ASP A 89 -6.89 -6.31 -12.37
CA ASP A 89 -6.54 -4.99 -11.82
C ASP A 89 -5.13 -5.00 -11.21
N GLN A 90 -4.80 -5.99 -10.36
CA GLN A 90 -3.46 -6.10 -9.81
C GLN A 90 -2.42 -6.34 -10.90
N GLN A 91 -2.75 -7.07 -11.97
CA GLN A 91 -1.82 -7.33 -13.06
C GLN A 91 -1.49 -6.05 -13.82
N GLU A 92 -2.49 -5.21 -14.11
CA GLU A 92 -2.27 -3.91 -14.74
C GLU A 92 -1.44 -3.00 -13.83
N LYS A 93 -1.81 -2.90 -12.54
CA LYS A 93 -1.13 -2.06 -11.55
C LYS A 93 0.34 -2.42 -11.44
N PHE A 94 0.64 -3.70 -11.15
CA PHE A 94 2.01 -4.17 -10.96
C PHE A 94 2.80 -4.20 -12.25
N GLY A 95 2.19 -4.51 -13.40
CA GLY A 95 2.86 -4.40 -14.70
C GLY A 95 3.38 -2.99 -14.96
N ARG A 96 2.56 -1.96 -14.70
CA ARG A 96 2.96 -0.56 -14.86
C ARG A 96 3.95 -0.10 -13.79
N LEU A 97 3.79 -0.56 -12.55
CA LEU A 97 4.64 -0.20 -11.42
C LEU A 97 6.04 -0.81 -11.54
N LEU A 98 6.15 -2.08 -11.94
CA LEU A 98 7.41 -2.79 -12.11
C LEU A 98 8.18 -2.34 -13.35
N ALA A 99 7.50 -1.88 -14.40
CA ALA A 99 8.12 -1.32 -15.60
C ALA A 99 8.77 0.07 -15.37
N ARG A 100 8.51 0.73 -14.24
CA ARG A 100 9.11 2.03 -13.89
C ARG A 100 10.57 1.87 -13.47
N ASP A 101 11.37 2.91 -13.66
CA ASP A 101 12.67 2.99 -13.01
C ASP A 101 12.50 3.46 -11.56
N TRP A 102 12.87 2.61 -10.60
CA TRP A 102 12.67 2.88 -9.17
C TRP A 102 13.87 3.64 -8.62
N GLN A 103 13.66 4.90 -8.27
CA GLN A 103 14.71 5.72 -7.67
C GLN A 103 14.85 5.43 -6.17
N SER A 104 16.04 5.69 -5.64
CA SER A 104 16.31 5.65 -4.21
C SER A 104 16.69 7.02 -3.67
N ILE A 105 16.39 7.24 -2.39
CA ILE A 105 16.79 8.41 -1.62
C ILE A 105 17.62 7.98 -0.41
N SER A 106 18.36 8.91 0.18
CA SER A 106 19.09 8.64 1.41
C SER A 106 18.16 8.66 2.63
N LEU A 107 18.35 7.70 3.54
CA LEU A 107 17.76 7.67 4.87
C LEU A 107 18.85 7.22 5.86
N GLY A 108 19.38 8.17 6.64
CA GLY A 108 20.62 7.93 7.39
C GLY A 108 21.77 7.60 6.45
N GLU A 109 22.53 6.54 6.76
CA GLU A 109 23.61 6.03 5.90
C GLU A 109 23.11 5.02 4.85
N SER A 110 21.80 4.76 4.78
CA SER A 110 21.19 3.82 3.83
C SER A 110 20.60 4.50 2.60
N LYS A 111 20.36 3.70 1.55
CA LYS A 111 19.55 4.06 0.40
C LYS A 111 18.24 3.29 0.44
N VAL A 112 17.12 3.98 0.29
CA VAL A 112 15.78 3.38 0.38
C VAL A 112 14.92 3.82 -0.80
N LEU A 113 13.95 2.99 -1.19
CA LEU A 113 13.00 3.27 -2.26
C LEU A 113 12.30 4.63 -2.06
N ASP A 114 12.28 5.46 -3.10
CA ASP A 114 11.56 6.72 -3.11
C ASP A 114 10.05 6.54 -3.43
N GLU A 115 9.28 7.63 -3.46
CA GLU A 115 7.87 7.63 -3.78
C GLU A 115 7.59 7.11 -5.21
N LEU A 116 6.80 6.04 -5.31
CA LEU A 116 6.36 5.49 -6.58
C LEU A 116 5.11 6.20 -7.11
N VAL A 117 5.25 7.41 -7.64
CA VAL A 117 4.13 8.17 -8.23
C VAL A 117 3.60 7.48 -9.51
N PRO A 118 2.27 7.33 -9.71
CA PRO A 118 1.14 7.79 -8.86
C PRO A 118 0.55 6.68 -7.97
N PHE A 119 1.32 5.65 -7.62
CA PHE A 119 0.84 4.46 -6.93
C PHE A 119 0.80 4.62 -5.41
N VAL A 120 1.74 5.37 -4.84
CA VAL A 120 1.86 5.61 -3.39
C VAL A 120 2.20 7.06 -3.11
N LYS A 121 1.91 7.49 -1.88
CA LYS A 121 2.40 8.74 -1.30
C LYS A 121 3.21 8.44 -0.05
N CYS A 122 4.30 9.18 0.13
CA CYS A 122 5.23 8.99 1.22
C CYS A 122 5.20 10.14 2.23
N TRP A 123 5.38 9.82 3.49
CA TRP A 123 5.62 10.75 4.60
C TRP A 123 6.68 10.16 5.52
N GLY A 124 7.18 10.95 6.45
CA GLY A 124 8.23 10.50 7.36
C GLY A 124 8.58 11.56 8.38
N GLY A 125 9.45 11.18 9.30
CA GLY A 125 9.92 12.04 10.38
C GLY A 125 11.28 11.61 10.88
N SER A 126 11.84 12.44 11.76
CA SER A 126 13.05 12.11 12.50
C SER A 126 13.01 12.74 13.87
N ASN A 127 13.62 12.09 14.86
CA ASN A 127 13.79 12.64 16.20
C ASN A 127 15.10 13.43 16.37
N SER A 128 15.76 13.81 15.28
CA SER A 128 17.07 14.48 15.29
C SER A 128 17.09 15.84 16.01
N SER A 129 15.92 16.43 16.28
CA SER A 129 15.77 17.65 17.06
C SER A 129 15.55 17.42 18.57
N ASP A 130 15.54 16.17 19.05
CA ASP A 130 15.38 15.83 20.46
C ASP A 130 16.73 15.50 21.12
N ASP A 131 17.31 16.49 21.81
CA ASP A 131 18.59 16.33 22.51
C ASP A 131 18.57 15.27 23.63
N LYS A 132 17.37 14.92 24.14
CA LYS A 132 17.19 13.90 25.20
C LYS A 132 17.06 12.49 24.64
N ALA A 133 16.90 12.34 23.32
CA ALA A 133 16.78 11.05 22.68
C ALA A 133 18.01 10.17 22.98
N GLN A 134 17.75 8.91 23.31
CA GLN A 134 18.79 7.90 23.59
C GLN A 134 19.36 7.30 22.30
N PHE A 135 18.63 7.42 21.19
CA PHE A 135 19.02 7.00 19.85
C PHE A 135 18.37 7.95 18.83
N LEU A 136 19.00 8.12 17.69
CA LEU A 136 18.44 8.78 16.53
C LEU A 136 17.60 7.77 15.73
N SER A 137 16.46 8.23 15.25
CA SER A 137 15.54 7.48 14.41
C SER A 137 15.05 8.38 13.30
N ALA A 138 15.05 7.85 12.08
CA ALA A 138 14.40 8.47 10.93
C ALA A 138 13.55 7.41 10.23
N ASP A 139 12.28 7.73 9.98
CA ASP A 139 11.35 6.82 9.33
C ASP A 139 10.78 7.44 8.06
N ARG A 140 10.44 6.56 7.11
CA ARG A 140 9.69 6.92 5.91
C ARG A 140 8.66 5.85 5.65
N SER A 141 7.40 6.24 5.63
CA SER A 141 6.26 5.38 5.35
C SER A 141 5.59 5.81 4.05
N CYS A 142 5.24 4.85 3.21
CA CYS A 142 4.59 5.07 1.92
C CYS A 142 3.39 4.15 1.78
N ARG A 143 2.25 4.69 1.33
CA ARG A 143 0.98 3.95 1.20
C ARG A 143 0.21 4.36 -0.04
N SER A 144 -0.43 3.40 -0.69
CA SER A 144 -1.38 3.64 -1.77
C SER A 144 -2.72 4.16 -1.26
N GLU A 145 -3.39 5.00 -2.04
CA GLU A 145 -4.79 5.40 -1.78
C GLU A 145 -5.81 4.28 -2.07
N ASP A 146 -5.33 3.19 -2.67
CA ASP A 146 -6.13 2.03 -3.03
C ASP A 146 -6.59 1.27 -1.79
N ASN A 147 -7.88 0.93 -1.78
CA ASN A 147 -8.53 0.13 -0.74
C ASN A 147 -9.83 -0.44 -1.34
N ILE A 148 -9.72 -1.62 -1.93
CA ILE A 148 -10.83 -2.28 -2.63
C ILE A 148 -11.66 -3.03 -1.59
N TYR A 149 -12.88 -2.54 -1.37
CA TYR A 149 -13.85 -3.16 -0.48
C TYR A 149 -14.33 -4.50 -1.06
N LEU A 150 -14.31 -5.56 -0.24
CA LEU A 150 -14.92 -6.85 -0.54
C LEU A 150 -16.08 -7.13 0.41
N THR A 151 -15.83 -7.01 1.72
CA THR A 151 -16.83 -7.16 2.78
C THR A 151 -16.60 -6.13 3.88
N SER A 152 -17.47 -6.10 4.90
CA SER A 152 -17.31 -5.21 6.06
C SER A 152 -16.02 -5.46 6.86
N THR A 153 -15.46 -6.67 6.77
CA THR A 153 -14.25 -7.10 7.49
C THR A 153 -13.05 -7.31 6.59
N PHE A 154 -13.23 -7.26 5.26
CA PHE A 154 -12.19 -7.60 4.29
C PHE A 154 -12.04 -6.57 3.18
N ALA A 155 -10.80 -6.12 2.98
CA ALA A 155 -10.42 -5.26 1.88
C ALA A 155 -9.03 -5.61 1.33
N THR A 156 -8.80 -5.22 0.07
CA THR A 156 -7.60 -5.59 -0.69
C THR A 156 -7.05 -4.45 -1.55
N GLY A 157 -5.97 -4.67 -2.30
CA GLY A 157 -5.36 -3.72 -3.24
C GLY A 157 -4.40 -2.69 -2.62
N ILE A 158 -4.25 -2.71 -1.29
CA ILE A 158 -3.33 -1.86 -0.54
C ILE A 158 -1.88 -2.26 -0.85
N LEU A 159 -1.05 -1.27 -1.14
CA LEU A 159 0.41 -1.36 -1.24
C LEU A 159 1.01 -0.41 -0.21
N GLU A 160 1.88 -0.94 0.65
CA GLU A 160 2.59 -0.17 1.66
C GLU A 160 4.03 -0.59 1.77
N TYR A 161 4.92 0.38 2.01
CA TYR A 161 6.29 0.11 2.42
C TYR A 161 6.78 1.14 3.42
N GLN A 162 7.67 0.71 4.30
CA GLN A 162 8.22 1.53 5.37
C GLN A 162 9.71 1.24 5.55
N PHE A 163 10.44 2.29 5.87
CA PHE A 163 11.85 2.22 6.25
C PHE A 163 12.03 2.88 7.61
N ILE A 164 12.86 2.28 8.47
CA ILE A 164 13.28 2.85 9.74
C ILE A 164 14.80 2.74 9.82
N TRP A 165 15.47 3.89 9.90
CA TRP A 165 16.88 4.00 10.23
C TRP A 165 17.05 4.31 11.70
N LEU A 166 17.95 3.58 12.38
CA LEU A 166 18.29 3.76 13.77
C LEU A 166 19.80 3.95 13.94
N GLU A 167 20.18 4.83 14.87
CA GLU A 167 21.56 5.06 15.30
C GLU A 167 21.61 5.37 16.81
N ALA A 168 22.34 4.57 17.59
CA ALA A 168 22.25 4.55 19.04
C ALA A 168 23.60 4.81 19.73
N ASN A 169 24.13 6.03 19.61
CA ASN A 169 25.42 6.41 20.20
C ASN A 169 25.47 6.41 21.75
N LYS A 170 24.31 6.39 22.43
CA LYS A 170 24.20 6.43 23.90
C LYS A 170 23.85 5.07 24.51
N LEU A 171 23.53 4.07 23.70
CA LEU A 171 23.17 2.72 24.15
C LEU A 171 24.36 1.78 23.98
N ASN A 172 24.52 0.83 24.90
CA ASN A 172 25.42 -0.29 24.62
C ASN A 172 24.77 -1.25 23.60
N PRO A 173 25.55 -2.13 22.95
CA PRO A 173 25.03 -3.03 21.92
C PRO A 173 23.86 -3.90 22.40
N TRP A 174 23.86 -4.40 23.64
CA TRP A 174 22.76 -5.22 24.16
C TRP A 174 21.46 -4.43 24.31
N GLN A 175 21.54 -3.20 24.80
CA GLN A 175 20.38 -2.30 24.91
C GLN A 175 19.83 -1.95 23.53
N PHE A 176 20.73 -1.67 22.57
CA PHE A 176 20.35 -1.38 21.19
C PHE A 176 19.64 -2.59 20.56
N TYR A 177 20.26 -3.77 20.60
CA TYR A 177 19.67 -4.99 20.02
C TYR A 177 18.35 -5.39 20.68
N SER A 178 18.20 -5.20 21.99
CA SER A 178 16.93 -5.45 22.68
C SER A 178 15.81 -4.52 22.20
N TYR A 179 16.12 -3.23 21.96
CA TYR A 179 15.16 -2.30 21.38
C TYR A 179 14.83 -2.65 19.92
N TYR A 180 15.87 -2.93 19.14
CA TYR A 180 15.77 -3.26 17.73
C TYR A 180 14.97 -4.54 17.47
N GLU A 181 15.20 -5.60 18.24
CA GLU A 181 14.46 -6.87 18.12
C GLU A 181 12.96 -6.69 18.39
N ARG A 182 12.61 -5.90 19.41
CA ARG A 182 11.21 -5.58 19.69
C ARG A 182 10.57 -4.81 18.54
N LEU A 183 11.26 -3.78 18.02
CA LEU A 183 10.77 -3.03 16.88
C LEU A 183 10.58 -3.92 15.64
N PHE A 184 11.53 -4.83 15.38
CA PHE A 184 11.45 -5.78 14.27
C PHE A 184 10.27 -6.77 14.43
N GLY A 185 9.92 -7.14 15.66
CA GLY A 185 8.80 -8.05 15.96
C GLY A 185 7.41 -7.40 15.95
N ASP A 186 7.32 -6.07 16.01
CA ASP A 186 6.04 -5.34 16.12
C ASP A 186 5.36 -5.07 14.76
N PHE A 187 6.01 -5.40 13.64
CA PHE A 187 5.43 -5.19 12.31
C PHE A 187 4.28 -6.15 12.00
N ALA A 188 3.25 -5.61 11.36
CA ALA A 188 2.02 -6.34 11.05
C ALA A 188 1.55 -6.07 9.61
N PRO A 189 0.72 -6.97 9.04
CA PRO A 189 0.09 -6.77 7.74
C PRO A 189 -0.74 -5.47 7.66
N GLY A 190 -0.67 -4.78 6.52
CA GLY A 190 -1.32 -3.48 6.28
C GLY A 190 -2.80 -3.53 5.92
N ASN A 191 -3.37 -4.72 5.72
CA ASN A 191 -4.79 -4.92 5.39
C ASN A 191 -5.53 -5.71 6.46
N ARG A 192 -6.83 -5.41 6.58
CA ARG A 192 -7.75 -6.14 7.47
C ARG A 192 -8.35 -7.31 6.71
N ALA A 193 -8.21 -8.50 7.27
CA ALA A 193 -8.83 -9.73 6.78
C ALA A 193 -9.11 -10.65 7.97
N GLY A 194 -10.30 -11.25 8.02
CA GLY A 194 -10.69 -12.21 9.05
C GLY A 194 -10.25 -13.64 8.71
N GLU A 195 -10.32 -14.53 9.70
CA GLU A 195 -10.01 -15.95 9.49
C GLU A 195 -10.92 -16.57 8.41
N GLU A 196 -12.14 -16.07 8.24
CA GLU A 196 -13.08 -16.50 7.21
C GLU A 196 -12.63 -16.17 5.78
N ASP A 197 -11.81 -15.13 5.60
CA ASP A 197 -11.46 -14.60 4.27
C ASP A 197 -10.11 -15.13 3.76
N VAL A 198 -9.17 -15.43 4.68
CA VAL A 198 -7.78 -15.73 4.36
C VAL A 198 -7.24 -16.93 5.13
N THR A 199 -6.17 -17.54 4.63
CA THR A 199 -5.41 -18.55 5.37
C THR A 199 -4.49 -17.91 6.41
N ASP A 200 -3.90 -18.75 7.26
CA ASP A 200 -2.74 -18.34 8.06
C ASP A 200 -1.56 -17.95 7.16
N PHE A 201 -0.68 -17.10 7.70
CA PHE A 201 0.59 -16.78 7.05
C PHE A 201 1.52 -17.98 7.09
N GLN A 202 2.09 -18.30 5.94
CA GLN A 202 3.22 -19.20 5.79
C GLN A 202 4.46 -18.35 5.52
N CYS A 203 5.45 -18.46 6.41
CA CYS A 203 6.61 -17.58 6.42
C CYS A 203 7.90 -18.38 6.24
N ASP A 204 8.74 -17.89 5.33
CA ASP A 204 10.14 -18.27 5.27
C ASP A 204 10.98 -17.14 5.86
N ASN A 205 12.01 -17.49 6.61
CA ASN A 205 12.96 -16.52 7.13
C ASN A 205 14.40 -17.05 7.00
N GLY A 206 15.35 -16.11 6.91
CA GLY A 206 16.75 -16.45 6.77
C GLY A 206 17.64 -15.22 6.76
N PHE A 207 18.95 -15.45 6.75
CA PHE A 207 19.92 -14.39 6.57
C PHE A 207 20.28 -14.26 5.09
N THR A 208 20.32 -13.02 4.61
CA THR A 208 20.63 -12.67 3.23
C THR A 208 21.75 -11.65 3.22
N GLN A 209 22.63 -11.73 2.23
CA GLN A 209 23.70 -10.76 2.05
C GLN A 209 23.37 -9.85 0.85
N GLY A 210 23.39 -8.53 1.08
CA GLY A 210 23.16 -7.54 0.03
C GLY A 210 24.39 -7.34 -0.87
N ALA A 211 24.22 -6.56 -1.93
CA ALA A 211 25.31 -6.24 -2.86
C ALA A 211 26.49 -5.50 -2.19
N SER A 212 26.23 -4.76 -1.11
CA SER A 212 27.25 -4.11 -0.27
C SER A 212 28.06 -5.09 0.61
N GLY A 213 27.72 -6.39 0.60
CA GLY A 213 28.34 -7.39 1.47
C GLY A 213 27.77 -7.40 2.90
N ARG A 214 26.78 -6.54 3.18
CA ARG A 214 26.12 -6.39 4.47
C ARG A 214 25.11 -7.51 4.72
N GLN A 215 24.98 -7.96 5.97
CA GLN A 215 24.07 -9.04 6.34
C GLN A 215 22.76 -8.50 6.92
N SER A 216 21.66 -9.08 6.47
CA SER A 216 20.32 -8.78 6.97
C SER A 216 19.54 -10.05 7.25
N LYS A 217 18.72 -10.03 8.29
CA LYS A 217 17.66 -11.03 8.50
C LYS A 217 16.45 -10.63 7.67
N THR A 218 15.93 -11.58 6.90
CA THR A 218 14.77 -11.41 6.02
C THR A 218 13.67 -12.38 6.45
N VAL A 219 12.43 -11.90 6.44
CA VAL A 219 11.20 -12.67 6.66
C VAL A 219 10.26 -12.36 5.51
N PHE A 220 9.77 -13.39 4.84
CA PHE A 220 8.81 -13.27 3.75
C PHE A 220 7.64 -14.22 4.02
N CYS A 221 6.46 -13.63 4.17
CA CYS A 221 5.25 -14.34 4.51
C CYS A 221 4.18 -14.16 3.42
N LEU A 222 3.46 -15.24 3.14
CA LEU A 222 2.33 -15.28 2.22
C LEU A 222 1.10 -15.83 2.95
N ARG A 223 -0.08 -15.27 2.66
CA ARG A 223 -1.37 -15.94 2.95
C ARG A 223 -2.30 -15.84 1.75
N ALA A 224 -3.11 -16.87 1.53
CA ALA A 224 -3.99 -16.95 0.38
C ALA A 224 -5.41 -16.46 0.71
N TYR A 225 -6.10 -15.91 -0.28
CA TYR A 225 -7.53 -15.59 -0.19
C TYR A 225 -8.34 -16.86 -0.42
N LYS A 226 -9.33 -17.13 0.44
CA LYS A 226 -10.14 -18.35 0.37
C LYS A 226 -11.12 -18.33 -0.81
N ASP A 227 -11.80 -17.20 -0.98
CA ASP A 227 -12.83 -17.02 -2.03
C ASP A 227 -12.27 -16.56 -3.38
N TYR A 228 -11.01 -16.10 -3.41
CA TYR A 228 -10.35 -15.57 -4.59
C TYR A 228 -8.99 -16.23 -4.80
N PRO A 229 -8.95 -17.45 -5.37
CA PRO A 229 -7.71 -18.16 -5.63
C PRO A 229 -6.71 -17.32 -6.43
N GLU A 230 -5.42 -17.62 -6.25
CA GLU A 230 -4.29 -16.93 -6.91
C GLU A 230 -4.02 -15.50 -6.41
N LEU A 231 -4.82 -14.99 -5.47
CA LEU A 231 -4.55 -13.74 -4.77
C LEU A 231 -4.01 -14.01 -3.37
N TYR A 232 -2.96 -13.27 -3.03
CA TYR A 232 -2.24 -13.40 -1.79
C TYR A 232 -2.03 -12.05 -1.13
N ASP A 233 -2.02 -12.03 0.20
CA ASP A 233 -1.33 -10.97 0.93
C ASP A 233 0.12 -11.38 1.17
N ILE A 234 1.01 -10.39 1.08
CA ILE A 234 2.44 -10.53 1.33
C ILE A 234 2.83 -9.61 2.47
N LEU A 235 3.62 -10.14 3.39
CA LEU A 235 4.32 -9.40 4.42
C LEU A 235 5.81 -9.67 4.27
N PHE A 236 6.61 -8.62 4.13
CA PHE A 236 8.05 -8.71 4.03
C PHE A 236 8.72 -7.82 5.08
N LEU A 237 9.73 -8.38 5.75
CA LEU A 237 10.58 -7.68 6.68
C LEU A 237 12.04 -7.98 6.38
N GLN A 238 12.87 -6.95 6.38
CA GLN A 238 14.31 -7.08 6.29
C GLN A 238 14.95 -6.14 7.31
N GLY A 239 15.90 -6.65 8.08
CA GLY A 239 16.60 -5.90 9.10
C GLY A 239 18.09 -6.18 9.07
N SER A 240 18.94 -5.15 9.04
CA SER A 240 20.40 -5.33 9.13
C SER A 240 20.82 -5.91 10.49
N VAL A 241 21.90 -6.69 10.51
CA VAL A 241 22.36 -7.41 11.72
C VAL A 241 23.88 -7.34 11.93
N ASP A 242 24.56 -6.46 11.22
CA ASP A 242 26.02 -6.44 11.06
C ASP A 242 26.70 -5.20 11.66
N ASP A 243 25.94 -4.35 12.34
CA ASP A 243 26.47 -3.21 13.09
C ASP A 243 25.98 -3.24 14.55
N SER A 244 26.76 -2.65 15.47
CA SER A 244 26.51 -2.72 16.91
C SER A 244 25.66 -1.59 17.46
N ASP A 245 25.53 -0.49 16.69
CA ASP A 245 24.84 0.72 17.12
C ASP A 245 23.91 1.32 16.06
N ARG A 246 23.87 0.78 14.85
CA ARG A 246 23.02 1.26 13.76
C ARG A 246 22.25 0.11 13.11
N ALA A 247 21.03 0.39 12.65
CA ALA A 247 20.24 -0.61 11.93
C ALA A 247 19.22 0.02 10.97
N LEU A 248 18.93 -0.70 9.89
CA LEU A 248 17.89 -0.36 8.92
C LEU A 248 16.87 -1.49 8.94
N ILE A 249 15.61 -1.11 9.12
CA ILE A 249 14.48 -1.98 8.88
C ILE A 249 13.80 -1.53 7.61
N SER A 250 13.59 -2.46 6.69
CA SER A 250 12.80 -2.30 5.48
C SER A 250 11.61 -3.25 5.56
N HIS A 251 10.41 -2.72 5.37
CA HIS A 251 9.15 -3.45 5.49
C HIS A 251 8.26 -3.14 4.30
N PHE A 252 7.53 -4.12 3.78
CA PHE A 252 6.41 -3.84 2.89
C PHE A 252 5.29 -4.85 3.08
N THR A 253 4.07 -4.41 2.74
CA THR A 253 2.91 -5.29 2.63
C THR A 253 2.18 -5.05 1.32
N LEU A 254 1.72 -6.14 0.70
CA LEU A 254 0.95 -6.14 -0.54
C LEU A 254 -0.34 -6.90 -0.26
N ALA A 255 -1.50 -6.33 -0.64
CA ALA A 255 -2.78 -6.98 -0.46
C ALA A 255 -3.40 -7.40 -1.80
N GLY A 256 -3.74 -8.69 -1.92
CA GLY A 256 -4.42 -9.28 -3.08
C GLY A 256 -3.63 -9.18 -4.37
N VAL A 257 -2.41 -9.70 -4.35
CA VAL A 257 -1.52 -9.75 -5.51
C VAL A 257 -1.31 -11.19 -5.94
N SER A 258 -0.99 -11.38 -7.23
CA SER A 258 -0.50 -12.67 -7.69
C SER A 258 0.87 -12.98 -7.08
N LYS A 259 1.17 -14.27 -6.92
CA LYS A 259 2.47 -14.72 -6.43
C LYS A 259 3.63 -14.14 -7.25
N ASP A 260 3.51 -14.14 -8.57
CA ASP A 260 4.56 -13.67 -9.48
C ASP A 260 4.83 -12.17 -9.31
N ASN A 261 3.77 -11.34 -9.28
CA ASN A 261 3.92 -9.90 -9.04
C ASN A 261 4.48 -9.61 -7.65
N GLY A 262 4.07 -10.39 -6.65
CA GLY A 262 4.59 -10.32 -5.29
C GLY A 262 6.10 -10.58 -5.20
N LEU A 263 6.56 -11.66 -5.83
CA LEU A 263 7.98 -12.00 -5.88
C LEU A 263 8.80 -10.99 -6.70
N ALA A 264 8.26 -10.53 -7.83
CA ALA A 264 8.91 -9.51 -8.66
C ALA A 264 9.06 -8.18 -7.90
N PHE A 265 8.04 -7.78 -7.14
CA PHE A 265 8.11 -6.59 -6.27
C PHE A 265 9.17 -6.79 -5.18
N ALA A 266 9.18 -7.94 -4.51
CA ALA A 266 10.14 -8.24 -3.45
C ALA A 266 11.60 -8.16 -3.94
N SER A 267 11.91 -8.80 -5.07
CA SER A 267 13.25 -8.76 -5.66
C SER A 267 13.71 -7.34 -5.93
N LYS A 268 12.87 -6.58 -6.66
CA LYS A 268 13.20 -5.20 -7.02
C LYS A 268 13.29 -4.26 -5.81
N PHE A 269 12.47 -4.49 -4.79
CA PHE A 269 12.48 -3.73 -3.55
C PHE A 269 13.80 -3.90 -2.80
N MET A 270 14.29 -5.15 -2.68
CA MET A 270 15.59 -5.47 -2.06
C MET A 270 16.77 -4.95 -2.90
N GLU A 271 16.65 -4.92 -4.22
CA GLU A 271 17.69 -4.37 -5.09
C GLU A 271 17.85 -2.85 -4.90
N VAL A 272 16.75 -2.11 -4.76
CA VAL A 272 16.76 -0.64 -4.66
C VAL A 272 17.04 -0.15 -3.23
N SER A 273 16.55 -0.87 -2.22
CA SER A 273 16.68 -0.48 -0.82
C SER A 273 17.81 -1.24 -0.15
N GLN A 274 18.93 -0.56 0.08
CA GLN A 274 20.17 -1.17 0.56
C GLN A 274 20.80 -0.39 1.70
N TRP A 275 21.22 -1.13 2.72
CA TRP A 275 22.24 -0.69 3.67
C TRP A 275 23.59 -0.58 2.96
N GLN A 276 24.29 0.55 3.13
CA GLN A 276 25.64 0.78 2.58
C GLN A 276 26.74 0.41 3.58
#